data_AF-A0A963DJ68-F1
#
_entry.id   AF-A0A963DJ68-F1
#
_cell.length_a   1.000
_cell.length_b   1.000
_cell.length_c   1.000
_cell.angle_alpha   90.00
_cell.angle_beta   90.00
_cell.angle_gamma   90.00
#
_symmetry.space_group_name_H-M   'P 1'
#
loop_
_entity.id
_entity.type
_entity.pdbx_description
1 polymer ?
#
loop_
_entity_poly.entity_id
_entity_poly.type
_entity_poly.pdbx_seq_one_letter_code
_entity_poly.pdbx_strand_id
1 'polypeptide(L)'
;MNYPQAAALVSALDRVVIATQPGPIQEAFSALVFLDGCWVVRRAEQFLAETHHAIYKSLSDQGDDPAHRLTMDVFYTSLHEYAQDKPADVDPSVEHDIPNWIEGNAAAIASANIRRMEAALPSDEIPAHRALIEFHQHIDFAACEDEQNAALQHAWSTVEKRIEAFLAETLDAT
;
A
#
# COMPACT_ATOMS: atom_id res chain seq x y z
N MET A 1 14.85 3.59 2.34
CA MET A 1 14.40 4.92 1.87
C MET A 1 13.65 5.61 3.02
N ASN A 2 13.61 6.95 3.08
CA ASN A 2 12.76 7.68 4.04
C ASN A 2 11.66 8.47 3.30
N TYR A 3 10.66 8.97 4.03
CA TYR A 3 9.51 9.65 3.43
C TYR A 3 9.88 10.88 2.59
N PRO A 4 10.72 11.83 3.06
CA PRO A 4 11.12 12.97 2.24
C PRO A 4 11.81 12.56 0.92
N GLN A 5 12.66 11.53 0.96
CA GLN A 5 13.34 11.01 -0.23
C GLN A 5 12.35 10.40 -1.21
N ALA A 6 11.45 9.53 -0.74
CA ALA A 6 10.44 8.88 -1.58
C ALA A 6 9.49 9.90 -2.22
N ALA A 7 9.02 10.87 -1.43
CA ALA A 7 8.16 11.94 -1.92
C ALA A 7 8.85 12.82 -2.98
N ALA A 8 10.14 13.11 -2.80
CA ALA A 8 10.93 13.88 -3.77
C ALA A 8 11.08 13.12 -5.09
N LEU A 9 11.39 11.82 -5.04
CA LEU A 9 11.48 10.96 -6.22
C LEU A 9 10.15 10.89 -6.97
N VAL A 10 9.04 10.68 -6.25
CA VAL A 10 7.71 10.58 -6.85
C VAL A 10 7.24 11.92 -7.44
N SER A 11 7.63 13.05 -6.83
CA SER A 11 7.32 14.39 -7.36
C SER A 11 8.12 14.74 -8.62
N ALA A 12 9.23 14.03 -8.87
CA ALA A 12 10.10 14.21 -10.03
C ALA A 12 10.01 13.02 -11.00
N LEU A 13 8.92 12.24 -10.96
CA LEU A 13 8.75 11.01 -11.75
C LEU A 13 9.07 11.23 -13.23
N ASP A 14 8.53 12.30 -13.82
CA ASP A 14 8.77 12.70 -15.20
C ASP A 14 10.28 12.70 -15.53
N ARG A 15 11.10 13.37 -14.72
CA ARG A 15 12.55 13.46 -14.94
C ARG A 15 13.27 12.14 -14.69
N VAL A 16 12.80 11.36 -13.73
CA VAL A 16 13.42 10.10 -13.32
C VAL A 16 13.19 9.01 -14.38
N VAL A 17 11.99 8.91 -14.93
CA VAL A 17 11.64 7.86 -15.92
C VAL A 17 12.05 8.22 -17.35
N ILE A 18 12.20 9.51 -17.70
CA ILE A 18 12.66 9.97 -19.03
C ILE A 18 14.05 9.44 -19.39
N ALA A 19 14.93 9.23 -18.41
CA ALA A 19 16.27 8.72 -18.68
C ALA A 19 16.27 7.26 -19.20
N THR A 20 15.16 6.54 -19.05
CA THR A 20 14.97 5.11 -19.40
C THR A 20 16.13 4.21 -18.93
N GLN A 21 16.80 4.59 -17.84
CA GLN A 21 17.87 3.79 -17.25
C GLN A 21 17.28 2.84 -16.21
N PRO A 22 17.76 1.58 -16.12
CA PRO A 22 17.22 0.59 -15.18
C PRO A 22 17.24 1.05 -13.71
N GLY A 23 18.34 1.68 -13.27
CA GLY A 23 18.51 2.12 -11.88
C GLY A 23 17.46 3.16 -11.45
N PRO A 24 17.34 4.30 -12.15
CA PRO A 24 16.30 5.30 -11.88
C PRO A 24 14.86 4.76 -11.94
N ILE A 25 14.56 3.86 -12.89
CA ILE A 25 13.25 3.21 -12.98
C ILE A 25 12.95 2.41 -11.73
N GLN A 26 13.88 1.55 -11.30
CA GLN A 26 13.71 0.77 -10.07
C GLN A 26 13.57 1.68 -8.85
N GLU A 27 14.40 2.73 -8.73
CA GLU A 27 14.34 3.65 -7.58
C GLU A 27 13.00 4.40 -7.52
N ALA A 28 12.44 4.80 -8.66
CA ALA A 28 11.10 5.38 -8.74
C ALA A 28 10.00 4.39 -8.30
N PHE A 29 10.09 3.14 -8.74
CA PHE A 29 9.15 2.10 -8.32
C PHE A 29 9.25 1.86 -6.80
N SER A 30 10.45 1.67 -6.26
CA SER A 30 10.68 1.52 -4.82
C SER A 30 10.17 2.71 -4.00
N ALA A 31 10.26 3.93 -4.54
CA ALA A 31 9.69 5.11 -3.89
C ALA A 31 8.17 5.08 -3.83
N LEU A 32 7.51 4.64 -4.91
CA LEU A 32 6.05 4.46 -4.91
C LEU A 32 5.63 3.38 -3.91
N VAL A 33 6.27 2.20 -3.95
CA VAL A 33 5.98 1.10 -3.02
C VAL A 33 6.18 1.52 -1.55
N PHE A 34 7.26 2.25 -1.25
CA PHE A 34 7.49 2.78 0.09
C PHE A 34 6.36 3.72 0.54
N LEU A 35 5.89 4.61 -0.34
CA LEU A 35 4.79 5.52 -0.03
C LEU A 35 3.47 4.78 0.15
N ASP A 36 3.23 3.69 -0.57
CA ASP A 36 2.04 2.85 -0.38
C ASP A 36 1.99 2.31 1.05
N GLY A 37 3.08 1.69 1.52
CA GLY A 37 3.17 1.18 2.89
C GLY A 37 2.98 2.29 3.93
N CYS A 38 3.56 3.48 3.70
CA CYS A 38 3.36 4.64 4.57
C CYS A 38 1.90 5.09 4.63
N TRP A 39 1.19 5.09 3.50
CA TRP A 39 -0.22 5.49 3.44
C TRP A 39 -1.12 4.50 4.17
N VAL A 40 -0.89 3.20 4.00
CA VAL A 40 -1.63 2.15 4.73
C VAL A 40 -1.48 2.34 6.23
N VAL A 41 -0.25 2.45 6.74
CA VAL A 41 0.00 2.65 8.18
C VAL A 41 -0.65 3.94 8.68
N ARG A 42 -0.50 5.04 7.93
CA ARG A 42 -1.08 6.33 8.33
C ARG A 42 -2.61 6.30 8.39
N ARG A 43 -3.27 5.65 7.44
CA ARG A 43 -4.74 5.50 7.45
C ARG A 43 -5.20 4.65 8.64
N ALA A 44 -4.49 3.56 8.94
CA ALA A 44 -4.78 2.74 10.11
C ALA A 44 -4.61 3.53 11.43
N GLU A 45 -3.52 4.28 11.57
CA GLU A 45 -3.27 5.12 12.76
C GLU A 45 -4.33 6.22 12.91
N GLN A 46 -4.76 6.84 11.81
CA GLN A 46 -5.84 7.82 11.83
C GLN A 46 -7.17 7.18 12.27
N PHE A 47 -7.52 6.03 11.69
CA PHE A 47 -8.74 5.31 12.07
C PHE A 47 -8.74 4.96 13.56
N LEU A 48 -7.64 4.40 14.07
CA LEU A 48 -7.50 4.04 15.48
C LEU A 48 -7.60 5.27 16.40
N ALA A 49 -7.01 6.40 16.02
CA ALA A 49 -7.08 7.64 16.80
C ALA A 49 -8.49 8.24 16.88
N GLU A 50 -9.31 8.04 15.85
CA GLU A 50 -10.70 8.49 15.79
C GLU A 50 -11.67 7.46 16.42
N THR A 51 -11.19 6.25 16.70
CA THR A 51 -12.00 5.14 17.21
C THR A 51 -12.19 5.22 18.73
N HIS A 52 -13.44 5.13 19.18
CA HIS A 52 -13.78 5.17 20.60
C HIS A 52 -13.61 3.79 21.26
N HIS A 53 -12.71 3.68 22.24
CA HIS A 53 -12.46 2.47 23.04
C HIS A 53 -13.74 1.81 23.61
N ALA A 54 -14.72 2.62 24.00
CA ALA A 54 -15.99 2.14 24.56
C ALA A 54 -16.76 1.19 23.63
N ILE A 55 -16.62 1.34 22.31
CA ILE A 55 -17.27 0.47 21.31
C ILE A 55 -16.75 -0.96 21.45
N TYR A 56 -15.43 -1.14 21.48
CA TYR A 56 -14.80 -2.45 21.51
C TYR A 56 -14.87 -3.11 22.89
N LYS A 57 -14.89 -2.31 23.97
CA LYS A 57 -15.20 -2.83 25.30
C LYS A 57 -16.62 -3.40 25.35
N SER A 58 -17.61 -2.67 24.83
CA SER A 58 -19.00 -3.14 24.78
C SER A 58 -19.16 -4.41 23.95
N LEU A 59 -18.42 -4.57 22.85
CA LEU A 59 -18.40 -5.81 22.06
C LEU A 59 -17.89 -6.99 22.90
N SER A 60 -16.77 -6.78 23.61
CA SER A 60 -16.20 -7.80 24.49
C SER A 60 -17.17 -8.20 25.62
N ASP A 61 -17.84 -7.23 26.25
CA ASP A 61 -18.83 -7.48 27.31
C ASP A 61 -20.05 -8.28 26.81
N GLN A 62 -20.35 -8.22 25.50
CA GLN A 62 -21.43 -8.97 24.84
C GLN A 62 -20.99 -10.36 24.35
N GLY A 63 -19.71 -10.70 24.48
CA GLY A 63 -19.15 -11.98 24.06
C GLY A 63 -18.71 -12.05 22.60
N ASP A 64 -18.64 -10.92 21.90
CA ASP A 64 -18.08 -10.83 20.55
C ASP A 64 -16.53 -10.78 20.59
N ASP A 65 -15.88 -11.01 19.44
CA ASP A 65 -14.43 -10.89 19.29
C ASP A 65 -14.03 -9.47 18.84
N PRO A 66 -13.62 -8.58 19.77
CA PRO A 66 -13.23 -7.21 19.43
C PRO A 66 -11.95 -7.17 18.58
N ALA A 67 -11.08 -8.17 18.69
CA ALA A 67 -9.85 -8.23 17.92
C ALA A 67 -10.16 -8.50 16.45
N HIS A 68 -10.95 -9.53 16.17
CA HIS A 68 -11.40 -9.79 14.81
C HIS A 68 -12.13 -8.59 14.20
N ARG A 69 -13.06 -7.98 14.96
CA ARG A 69 -13.84 -6.84 14.45
C ARG A 69 -12.94 -5.63 14.11
N LEU A 70 -12.06 -5.24 15.04
CA LEU A 70 -11.18 -4.09 14.82
C LEU A 70 -10.21 -4.34 13.67
N THR A 71 -9.66 -5.55 13.58
CA THR A 71 -8.79 -5.95 12.47
C THR A 71 -9.47 -5.79 11.12
N MET A 72 -10.72 -6.25 10.99
CA MET A 72 -11.48 -6.10 9.75
C MET A 72 -11.80 -4.63 9.43
N ASP A 73 -12.25 -3.85 10.42
CA ASP A 73 -12.57 -2.43 10.20
C ASP A 73 -11.32 -1.65 9.75
N VAL A 74 -10.17 -1.88 10.40
CA VAL A 74 -8.89 -1.26 10.04
C VAL A 74 -8.42 -1.74 8.67
N PHE A 75 -8.54 -3.04 8.35
CA PHE A 75 -8.20 -3.56 7.02
C PHE A 75 -8.96 -2.85 5.91
N TYR A 76 -10.29 -2.73 6.06
CA TYR A 76 -11.13 -2.12 5.03
C TYR A 76 -10.71 -0.66 4.78
N THR A 77 -10.55 0.14 5.84
CA THR A 77 -10.23 1.57 5.69
C THR A 77 -8.77 1.83 5.29
N SER A 78 -7.83 1.04 5.80
CA SER A 78 -6.40 1.34 5.63
C SER A 78 -5.78 0.74 4.38
N LEU A 79 -6.19 -0.47 4.01
CA LEU A 79 -5.57 -1.24 2.94
C LEU A 79 -6.50 -1.41 1.75
N HIS A 80 -7.72 -1.90 1.98
CA HIS A 80 -8.66 -2.17 0.89
C HIS A 80 -9.14 -0.88 0.20
N GLU A 81 -9.66 0.10 0.95
CA GLU A 81 -10.04 1.41 0.39
C GLU A 81 -8.85 2.13 -0.26
N TYR A 82 -7.65 2.02 0.33
CA TYR A 82 -6.43 2.55 -0.28
C TYR A 82 -6.15 1.91 -1.64
N ALA A 83 -6.29 0.59 -1.74
CA ALA A 83 -6.11 -0.15 -2.98
C ALA A 83 -7.21 0.12 -4.01
N GLN A 84 -8.38 0.64 -3.62
CA GLN A 84 -9.44 1.12 -4.52
C GLN A 84 -9.22 2.56 -4.99
N ASP A 85 -8.71 3.43 -4.12
CA ASP A 85 -8.33 4.81 -4.47
C ASP A 85 -7.17 4.82 -5.47
N LYS A 86 -6.27 3.86 -5.31
CA LYS A 86 -5.32 3.47 -6.34
C LYS A 86 -6.12 2.71 -7.41
N PRO A 87 -6.04 3.04 -8.70
CA PRO A 87 -6.84 2.36 -9.73
C PRO A 87 -6.30 0.94 -10.04
N ALA A 88 -6.07 0.12 -9.02
CA ALA A 88 -5.68 -1.28 -9.07
C ALA A 88 -6.92 -2.17 -9.15
N ASP A 89 -6.86 -3.21 -9.98
CA ASP A 89 -7.94 -4.19 -10.12
C ASP A 89 -7.77 -5.26 -9.03
N VAL A 90 -8.16 -4.90 -7.81
CA VAL A 90 -8.03 -5.78 -6.64
C VAL A 90 -9.29 -6.61 -6.42
N ASP A 91 -9.11 -7.83 -5.92
CA ASP A 91 -10.20 -8.71 -5.54
C ASP A 91 -11.05 -8.06 -4.43
N PRO A 92 -12.36 -7.83 -4.67
CA PRO A 92 -13.25 -7.24 -3.67
C PRO A 92 -13.61 -8.22 -2.54
N SER A 93 -13.32 -9.51 -2.72
CA SER A 93 -13.53 -10.52 -1.69
C SER A 93 -12.41 -10.44 -0.67
N VAL A 94 -12.80 -10.23 0.57
CA VAL A 94 -11.85 -10.23 1.68
C VAL A 94 -11.78 -11.64 2.23
N GLU A 95 -10.66 -12.30 2.00
CA GLU A 95 -10.37 -13.56 2.67
C GLU A 95 -10.25 -13.31 4.17
N HIS A 96 -10.58 -14.31 5.00
CA HIS A 96 -10.32 -14.26 6.45
C HIS A 96 -8.82 -14.19 6.80
N ASP A 97 -7.96 -14.23 5.78
CA ASP A 97 -6.51 -14.19 5.84
C ASP A 97 -5.97 -12.99 5.03
N ILE A 98 -5.71 -11.89 5.74
CA ILE A 98 -5.25 -10.63 5.13
C ILE A 98 -3.88 -10.78 4.46
N PRO A 99 -2.90 -11.50 5.03
CA PRO A 99 -1.68 -11.87 4.32
C PRO A 99 -1.92 -12.52 2.95
N ASN A 100 -2.83 -13.50 2.83
CA ASN A 100 -3.14 -14.10 1.53
C ASN A 100 -3.82 -13.11 0.59
N TRP A 101 -4.70 -12.24 1.11
CA TRP A 101 -5.28 -11.17 0.30
C TRP A 101 -4.20 -10.24 -0.26
N ILE A 102 -3.18 -9.88 0.54
CA ILE A 102 -2.05 -9.07 0.07
C ILE A 102 -1.28 -9.80 -1.04
N GLU A 103 -0.96 -11.09 -0.83
CA GLU A 103 -0.26 -11.90 -1.84
C GLU A 103 -1.04 -11.97 -3.15
N GLY A 104 -2.35 -12.24 -3.09
CA GLY A 104 -3.22 -12.32 -4.27
C GLY A 104 -3.40 -10.99 -5.02
N ASN A 105 -3.20 -9.85 -4.35
CA ASN A 105 -3.41 -8.52 -4.92
C ASN A 105 -2.13 -7.74 -5.22
N ALA A 106 -0.96 -8.24 -4.81
CA ALA A 106 0.32 -7.55 -4.97
C ALA A 106 0.62 -7.19 -6.43
N ALA A 107 0.37 -8.12 -7.36
CA ALA A 107 0.58 -7.91 -8.79
C ALA A 107 -0.27 -6.75 -9.36
N ALA A 108 -1.54 -6.67 -8.96
CA ALA A 108 -2.46 -5.63 -9.41
C ALA A 108 -2.06 -4.23 -8.88
N ILE A 109 -1.63 -4.18 -7.62
CA ILE A 109 -1.17 -2.94 -6.97
C ILE A 109 0.17 -2.48 -7.57
N ALA A 110 1.11 -3.40 -7.80
CA ALA A 110 2.38 -3.12 -8.50
C ALA A 110 2.12 -2.60 -9.91
N SER A 111 1.18 -3.21 -10.64
CA SER A 111 0.77 -2.76 -11.98
C SER A 111 0.17 -1.35 -11.97
N ALA A 112 -0.51 -0.94 -10.91
CA ALA A 112 -0.98 0.45 -10.77
C ALA A 112 0.18 1.45 -10.55
N ASN A 113 1.25 1.05 -9.84
CA ASN A 113 2.47 1.85 -9.72
C ASN A 113 3.21 1.98 -11.06
N ILE A 114 3.33 0.88 -11.81
CA ILE A 114 3.95 0.89 -13.14
C ILE A 114 3.17 1.80 -14.10
N ARG A 115 1.83 1.70 -14.13
CA ARG A 115 0.98 2.61 -14.94
C ARG A 115 1.16 4.08 -14.56
N ARG A 116 1.40 4.38 -13.28
CA ARG A 116 1.69 5.75 -12.84
C ARG A 116 3.04 6.25 -13.36
N MET A 117 4.04 5.37 -13.42
CA MET A 117 5.35 5.69 -14.01
C MET A 117 5.24 5.85 -15.53
N GLU A 118 4.48 4.99 -16.21
CA GLU A 118 4.20 5.10 -17.65
C GLU A 118 3.52 6.42 -18.01
N ALA A 119 2.55 6.86 -17.20
CA ALA A 119 1.84 8.12 -17.39
C ALA A 119 2.75 9.36 -17.22
N ALA A 120 3.94 9.20 -16.63
CA ALA A 120 4.94 10.26 -16.51
C ALA A 120 5.91 10.30 -17.71
N LEU A 121 5.86 9.33 -18.63
CA LEU A 121 6.65 9.35 -19.85
C LEU A 121 6.12 10.41 -20.84
N PRO A 122 6.97 10.95 -21.73
CA PRO A 122 6.54 11.91 -22.75
C PRO A 122 5.50 11.29 -23.70
N SER A 123 4.31 11.88 -23.80
CA SER A 123 3.20 11.37 -24.64
C SER A 123 3.13 11.96 -26.05
N ASP A 124 3.77 13.11 -26.29
CA ASP A 124 3.41 13.99 -27.42
C ASP A 124 4.42 14.01 -28.58
N GLU A 125 5.43 13.15 -28.57
CA GLU A 125 6.46 13.11 -29.61
C GLU A 125 6.57 11.73 -30.28
N ILE A 126 6.95 11.67 -31.56
CA ILE A 126 7.24 10.42 -32.32
C ILE A 126 8.14 9.42 -31.55
N PRO A 127 9.10 9.84 -30.69
CA PRO A 127 9.81 8.94 -29.77
C PRO A 127 8.98 8.31 -28.61
N ALA A 128 7.74 8.70 -28.35
CA ALA A 128 6.93 8.23 -27.21
C ALA A 128 6.72 6.71 -27.22
N HIS A 129 6.44 6.11 -28.38
CA HIS A 129 6.27 4.66 -28.49
C HIS A 129 7.57 3.91 -28.20
N ARG A 130 8.72 4.48 -28.62
CA ARG A 130 10.04 3.91 -28.36
C ARG A 130 10.41 4.03 -26.88
N ALA A 131 10.12 5.16 -26.25
CA ALA A 131 10.35 5.37 -24.82
C ALA A 131 9.54 4.39 -23.96
N LEU A 132 8.29 4.09 -24.34
CA LEU A 132 7.47 3.09 -23.65
C LEU A 132 8.05 1.67 -23.77
N ILE A 133 8.51 1.29 -24.97
CA ILE A 133 9.15 -0.02 -25.18
C ILE A 133 10.44 -0.12 -24.35
N GLU A 134 11.30 0.89 -24.39
CA GLU A 134 12.55 0.92 -23.61
C GLU A 134 12.27 0.89 -22.10
N PHE A 135 11.24 1.61 -21.64
CA PHE A 135 10.78 1.55 -20.25
C PHE A 135 10.37 0.13 -19.85
N HIS A 136 9.51 -0.54 -20.62
CA HIS A 136 9.06 -1.91 -20.32
C HIS A 136 10.19 -2.94 -20.36
N GLN A 137 11.21 -2.74 -21.21
CA GLN A 137 12.39 -3.61 -21.23
C GLN A 137 13.23 -3.55 -19.94
N HIS A 138 13.03 -2.52 -19.12
CA HIS A 138 13.75 -2.32 -17.87
C HIS A 138 12.90 -2.61 -16.63
N ILE A 139 11.64 -2.99 -16.80
CA ILE A 139 10.78 -3.42 -15.70
C ILE A 139 10.91 -4.93 -15.53
N ASP A 140 11.36 -5.35 -14.34
CA ASP A 140 11.19 -6.72 -13.87
C ASP A 140 9.86 -6.80 -13.11
N PHE A 141 8.82 -7.26 -13.79
CA PHE A 141 7.46 -7.32 -13.23
C PHE A 141 7.37 -8.23 -12.01
N ALA A 142 8.10 -9.35 -12.00
CA ALA A 142 8.09 -10.27 -10.86
C ALA A 142 8.78 -9.65 -9.65
N ALA A 143 9.93 -8.99 -9.85
CA ALA A 143 10.60 -8.27 -8.77
C ALA A 143 9.74 -7.09 -8.24
N CYS A 144 8.99 -6.42 -9.11
CA CYS A 144 8.07 -5.36 -8.72
C CYS A 144 6.90 -5.89 -7.87
N GLU A 145 6.33 -7.04 -8.23
CA GLU A 145 5.31 -7.73 -7.45
C GLU A 145 5.84 -8.16 -6.08
N ASP A 146 7.02 -8.79 -6.03
CA ASP A 146 7.66 -9.22 -4.78
C ASP A 146 7.93 -8.02 -3.85
N GLU A 147 8.44 -6.91 -4.39
CA GLU A 147 8.70 -5.69 -3.63
C GLU A 147 7.41 -5.08 -3.09
N GLN A 148 6.34 -5.04 -3.90
CA GLN A 148 5.03 -4.56 -3.47
C GLN A 148 4.43 -5.44 -2.37
N ASN A 149 4.47 -6.77 -2.55
CA ASN A 149 4.01 -7.74 -1.55
C ASN A 149 4.75 -7.52 -0.23
N ALA A 150 6.08 -7.51 -0.26
CA ALA A 150 6.90 -7.36 0.94
C ALA A 150 6.60 -6.05 1.69
N ALA A 151 6.40 -4.94 0.98
CA ALA A 151 6.08 -3.66 1.60
C ALA A 151 4.69 -3.64 2.25
N LEU A 152 3.68 -4.23 1.60
CA LEU A 152 2.32 -4.32 2.15
C LEU A 152 2.26 -5.27 3.34
N GLN A 153 2.93 -6.42 3.28
CA GLN A 153 3.06 -7.34 4.42
C GLN A 153 3.74 -6.65 5.62
N HIS A 154 4.80 -5.89 5.36
CA HIS A 154 5.49 -5.13 6.40
C HIS A 154 4.60 -4.03 7.02
N ALA A 155 3.87 -3.29 6.17
CA ALA A 155 2.91 -2.29 6.62
C ALA A 155 1.80 -2.93 7.46
N TRP A 156 1.23 -4.05 7.00
CA TRP A 156 0.17 -4.77 7.69
C TRP A 156 0.64 -5.31 9.06
N SER A 157 1.82 -5.94 9.14
CA SER A 157 2.40 -6.35 10.42
C SER A 157 2.62 -5.19 11.40
N THR A 158 2.88 -3.98 10.88
CA THR A 158 2.95 -2.78 11.71
C THR A 158 1.57 -2.36 12.22
N VAL A 159 0.54 -2.44 11.37
CA VAL A 159 -0.85 -2.16 11.71
C VAL A 159 -1.39 -3.14 12.76
N GLU A 160 -1.09 -4.44 12.64
CA GLU A 160 -1.48 -5.45 13.63
C GLU A 160 -0.97 -5.10 15.03
N LYS A 161 0.29 -4.69 15.15
CA LYS A 161 0.86 -4.24 16.44
C LYS A 161 0.16 -3.00 17.00
N ARG A 162 -0.36 -2.12 16.14
CA ARG A 162 -1.15 -0.95 16.58
C ARG A 162 -2.52 -1.36 17.08
N ILE A 163 -3.17 -2.30 16.40
CA ILE A 163 -4.45 -2.90 16.81
C ILE A 163 -4.30 -3.57 18.17
N GLU A 164 -3.25 -4.39 18.35
CA GLU A 164 -2.96 -5.06 19.62
C GLU A 164 -2.76 -4.05 20.76
N ALA A 165 -1.98 -2.99 20.53
CA ALA A 165 -1.76 -1.93 21.53
C ALA A 165 -3.06 -1.21 21.89
N PHE A 166 -3.88 -0.85 20.89
CA PHE A 166 -5.17 -0.21 21.09
C PHE A 166 -6.11 -1.08 21.94
N LEU A 167 -6.16 -2.39 21.67
CA LEU A 167 -7.02 -3.32 22.41
C LEU A 167 -6.52 -3.56 23.84
N ALA A 168 -5.21 -3.66 24.04
CA ALA A 168 -4.64 -3.75 25.39
C ALA A 168 -5.04 -2.52 26.24
N GLU A 169 -4.89 -1.31 25.69
CA GLU A 169 -5.35 -0.07 26.35
C GLU A 169 -6.87 -0.07 26.60
N THR A 170 -7.65 -0.67 25.69
CA THR A 170 -9.12 -0.75 25.81
C THR A 170 -9.58 -1.69 26.92
N LEU A 171 -8.96 -2.86 27.00
CA LEU A 171 -9.41 -3.99 27.82
C LEU A 171 -8.76 -3.99 29.22
N ASP A 172 -7.55 -3.44 29.36
CA ASP A 172 -6.86 -3.33 30.66
C ASP A 172 -7.29 -2.10 31.48
N ALA A 173 -8.07 -1.18 30.91
CA ALA A 173 -8.59 0.02 31.60
C ALA A 173 -9.72 -0.25 32.62
N THR A 174 -9.75 -1.44 33.23
CA THR A 174 -10.68 -1.85 34.30
C THR A 174 -10.03 -1.87 35.67
#